data_AF-Q46Z71-F1
#
_entry.id   AF-Q46Z71-F1
#
_cell.length_a   1.000
_cell.length_b   1.000
_cell.length_c   1.000
_cell.angle_alpha   90.00
_cell.angle_beta   90.00
_cell.angle_gamma   90.00
#
_symmetry.space_group_name_H-M   'P 1'
#
loop_
_entity.id
_entity.type
_entity.pdbx_description
1 polymer ?
#
loop_
_entity_poly.entity_id
_entity_poly.type
_entity_poly.pdbx_seq_one_letter_code
_entity_poly.pdbx_strand_id
1 'polypeptide(L)'
;MLAHRSIDGEPLTALHTKKLTTPDALLPMIAGRYSNPSNYLYSVFPSTVPLLKYATPNVMGPALQQLFAQAKGMPGHYSWLHSWIARDWPERSEGLGSYDPQAIYNDAHAFAISYPPESKKGLLTSMAEMLKRELVPASDSSKLAEAACAVWGAHPSEAQTCIKGDGIMLSVDQAANLLNPIDWNNDEHIAALTSVWVSVANGMDDQERRETVLRILARGPSGTTEKPDSGLRIWLEVQPDSGKAILTALLPKDGLDDSHRARLWKQAVIRKDTFQADFFVDVVPRIVVLLSIDQTAAAVFDDHQAISDVLKTKDSRAELADRLMAAFPDAKTMTVKGRIAEYCSRLVGQGALKRFMPDELSEDDFRILESHFRGAFELLRLKSLLPAATK
;
A
#
# COMPACT_ATOMS: atom_id res chain seq x y z
N MET A 1 -70.95 -53.73 -52.73
CA MET A 1 -70.19 -54.75 -51.98
C MET A 1 -68.77 -54.74 -52.54
N LEU A 2 -67.87 -53.98 -51.90
CA LEU A 2 -66.82 -54.45 -50.97
C LEU A 2 -65.62 -55.04 -51.75
N ALA A 3 -64.34 -54.67 -51.55
CA ALA A 3 -63.71 -53.85 -50.51
C ALA A 3 -62.30 -53.37 -50.91
N HIS A 4 -61.96 -52.18 -50.41
CA HIS A 4 -60.71 -51.71 -49.80
C HIS A 4 -59.32 -52.25 -50.22
N ARG A 5 -58.43 -51.30 -50.56
CA ARG A 5 -57.27 -50.95 -49.70
C ARG A 5 -56.87 -49.48 -49.89
N SER A 6 -56.89 -48.75 -48.77
CA SER A 6 -56.55 -47.33 -48.62
C SER A 6 -55.04 -47.13 -48.75
N ILE A 7 -54.67 -46.01 -49.35
CA ILE A 7 -53.33 -45.42 -49.40
C ILE A 7 -53.26 -44.48 -48.20
N ASP A 8 -52.60 -44.92 -47.13
CA ASP A 8 -52.15 -44.05 -46.04
C ASP A 8 -50.62 -43.97 -46.21
N GLY A 9 -49.95 -42.83 -46.37
CA GLY A 9 -50.19 -41.58 -45.68
C GLY A 9 -49.24 -41.47 -44.49
N GLU A 10 -47.92 -41.49 -44.72
CA GLU A 10 -46.95 -41.04 -43.70
C GLU A 10 -46.44 -39.63 -44.04
N PRO A 11 -46.64 -38.64 -43.15
CA PRO A 11 -46.17 -37.30 -43.35
C PRO A 11 -44.68 -37.15 -43.01
N LEU A 12 -44.06 -36.22 -43.74
CA LEU A 12 -42.76 -35.59 -43.49
C LEU A 12 -42.69 -34.96 -42.08
N THR A 13 -42.48 -35.78 -41.04
CA THR A 13 -42.11 -35.32 -39.68
C THR A 13 -40.82 -35.96 -39.18
N ALA A 14 -39.90 -36.28 -40.09
CA ALA A 14 -38.55 -36.79 -39.76
C ALA A 14 -37.46 -35.71 -39.72
N LEU A 15 -37.82 -34.42 -39.69
CA LEU A 15 -36.88 -33.30 -39.67
C LEU A 15 -37.38 -32.21 -38.73
N HIS A 16 -36.93 -32.25 -37.47
CA HIS A 16 -36.62 -31.10 -36.59
C HIS A 16 -36.80 -31.50 -35.11
N THR A 17 -35.82 -32.22 -34.57
CA THR A 17 -35.38 -31.99 -33.18
C THR A 17 -33.89 -32.33 -33.13
N LYS A 18 -33.04 -31.34 -33.47
CA LYS A 18 -31.71 -31.28 -32.85
C LYS A 18 -32.00 -31.34 -31.35
N LYS A 19 -31.74 -32.47 -30.69
CA LYS A 19 -31.75 -32.54 -29.22
C LYS A 19 -30.85 -31.40 -28.76
N LEU A 20 -31.44 -30.32 -28.23
CA LEU A 20 -30.67 -29.41 -27.41
C LEU A 20 -30.11 -30.29 -26.29
N THR A 21 -28.79 -30.50 -26.30
CA THR A 21 -28.14 -31.21 -25.20
C THR A 21 -28.48 -30.42 -23.94
N THR A 22 -29.24 -31.04 -23.03
CA THR A 22 -29.68 -30.37 -21.81
C THR A 22 -28.46 -30.02 -20.95
N PRO A 23 -28.50 -28.94 -20.14
CA PRO A 23 -27.41 -28.59 -19.22
C PRO A 23 -26.96 -29.79 -18.35
N ASP A 24 -27.92 -30.64 -17.96
CA ASP A 24 -27.70 -31.86 -17.19
C ASP A 24 -26.84 -32.91 -17.90
N ALA A 25 -26.91 -33.00 -19.23
CA ALA A 25 -26.03 -33.89 -19.99
C ALA A 25 -24.68 -33.24 -20.30
N LEU A 26 -24.64 -31.91 -20.45
CA LEU A 26 -23.43 -31.17 -20.80
C LEU A 26 -22.45 -31.05 -19.64
N LEU A 27 -22.93 -30.76 -18.42
CA LEU A 27 -22.05 -30.49 -17.27
C LEU A 27 -21.16 -31.67 -16.88
N PRO A 28 -21.68 -32.92 -16.74
CA PRO A 28 -20.82 -34.08 -16.49
C PRO A 28 -19.85 -34.36 -17.64
N MET A 29 -20.24 -34.08 -18.89
CA MET A 29 -19.35 -34.24 -20.04
C MET A 29 -18.20 -33.22 -20.04
N ILE A 30 -18.46 -31.98 -19.62
CA ILE A 30 -17.43 -30.95 -19.46
C ILE A 30 -16.47 -31.36 -18.35
N ALA A 31 -16.99 -31.76 -17.19
CA ALA A 31 -16.17 -32.24 -16.07
C ALA A 31 -15.30 -33.43 -16.51
N GLY A 32 -15.88 -34.45 -17.14
CA GLY A 32 -15.15 -35.65 -17.57
C GLY A 32 -14.16 -35.44 -18.74
N ARG A 33 -14.25 -34.32 -19.47
CA ARG A 33 -13.39 -34.02 -20.64
C ARG A 33 -12.56 -32.74 -20.44
N TYR A 34 -12.35 -32.32 -19.20
CA TYR A 34 -11.66 -31.05 -18.88
C TYR A 34 -10.25 -30.93 -19.48
N SER A 35 -9.55 -32.05 -19.67
CA SER A 35 -8.18 -32.13 -20.23
C SER A 35 -8.13 -32.53 -21.70
N ASN A 36 -9.27 -32.53 -22.40
CA ASN A 36 -9.33 -32.95 -23.80
C ASN A 36 -8.45 -32.06 -24.70
N PRO A 37 -7.58 -32.65 -25.54
CA PRO A 37 -6.58 -31.91 -26.31
C PRO A 37 -7.16 -31.07 -27.45
N SER A 38 -8.44 -31.23 -27.79
CA SER A 38 -9.13 -30.48 -28.84
C SER A 38 -9.72 -29.15 -28.34
N ASN A 39 -9.27 -28.62 -27.19
CA ASN A 39 -9.81 -27.42 -26.56
C ASN A 39 -11.33 -27.48 -26.32
N TYR A 40 -11.85 -28.68 -26.04
CA TYR A 40 -13.27 -28.91 -25.80
C TYR A 40 -13.79 -28.02 -24.65
N LEU A 41 -13.04 -27.94 -23.55
CA LEU A 41 -13.39 -27.12 -22.40
C LEU A 41 -13.59 -25.65 -22.79
N TYR A 42 -12.62 -25.09 -23.51
CA TYR A 42 -12.65 -23.71 -24.02
C TYR A 42 -13.81 -23.43 -24.97
N SER A 43 -14.24 -24.45 -25.72
CA SER A 43 -15.30 -24.31 -26.71
C SER A 43 -16.71 -24.37 -26.10
N VAL A 44 -16.90 -25.17 -25.04
CA VAL A 44 -18.23 -25.52 -24.55
C VAL A 44 -18.58 -24.82 -23.24
N PHE A 45 -17.62 -24.63 -22.33
CA PHE A 45 -17.91 -24.06 -21.01
C PHE A 45 -18.49 -22.63 -21.07
N PRO A 46 -18.00 -21.70 -21.91
CA PRO A 46 -18.54 -20.33 -21.96
C PRO A 46 -20.02 -20.29 -22.33
N SER A 47 -20.43 -21.17 -23.24
CA SER A 47 -21.84 -21.30 -23.66
C SER A 47 -22.71 -21.99 -22.61
N THR A 48 -22.09 -22.72 -21.67
CA THR A 48 -22.78 -23.49 -20.64
C THR A 48 -23.05 -22.66 -19.39
N VAL A 49 -22.19 -21.68 -19.05
CA VAL A 49 -22.35 -20.84 -17.86
C VAL A 49 -23.73 -20.17 -17.76
N PRO A 50 -24.27 -19.50 -18.80
CA PRO A 50 -25.60 -18.89 -18.72
C PRO A 50 -26.74 -19.89 -18.56
N LEU A 51 -26.47 -21.18 -18.83
CA LEU A 51 -27.45 -22.26 -18.75
C LEU A 51 -27.43 -22.96 -17.39
N LEU A 52 -26.48 -22.66 -16.50
CA LEU A 52 -26.38 -23.26 -15.16
C LEU A 52 -27.67 -23.08 -14.35
N LYS A 53 -28.34 -21.92 -14.47
CA LYS A 53 -29.62 -21.65 -13.81
C LYS A 53 -30.78 -22.58 -14.24
N TYR A 54 -30.64 -23.30 -15.34
CA TYR A 54 -31.62 -24.27 -15.83
C TYR A 54 -31.19 -25.73 -15.60
N ALA A 55 -30.01 -25.95 -15.01
CA ALA A 55 -29.53 -27.29 -14.69
C ALA A 55 -30.18 -27.81 -13.40
N THR A 56 -30.43 -29.11 -13.34
CA THR A 56 -30.92 -29.76 -12.13
C THR A 56 -29.84 -29.68 -11.04
N PRO A 57 -30.14 -29.14 -9.84
CA PRO A 57 -29.13 -28.90 -8.80
C PRO A 57 -28.25 -30.11 -8.46
N ASN A 58 -28.84 -31.31 -8.39
CA ASN A 58 -28.15 -32.54 -8.02
C ASN A 58 -27.18 -33.05 -9.10
N VAL A 59 -27.28 -32.54 -10.33
CA VAL A 59 -26.32 -32.79 -11.42
C VAL A 59 -25.28 -31.68 -11.47
N MET A 60 -25.72 -30.42 -11.39
CA MET A 60 -24.85 -29.26 -11.50
C MET A 60 -23.81 -29.21 -10.38
N GLY A 61 -24.23 -29.36 -9.13
CA GLY A 61 -23.35 -29.21 -7.97
C GLY A 61 -22.15 -30.17 -8.00
N PRO A 62 -22.37 -31.49 -8.10
CA PRO A 62 -21.27 -32.46 -8.19
C PRO A 62 -20.39 -32.27 -9.44
N ALA A 63 -20.98 -31.92 -10.59
CA ALA A 63 -20.21 -31.70 -11.82
C ALA A 63 -19.29 -30.47 -11.72
N LEU A 64 -19.76 -29.37 -11.12
CA LEU A 64 -18.94 -28.19 -10.86
C LEU A 64 -17.83 -28.49 -9.85
N GLN A 65 -18.16 -29.18 -8.75
CA GLN A 65 -17.17 -29.58 -7.75
C GLN A 65 -16.05 -30.43 -8.39
N GLN A 66 -16.42 -31.42 -9.19
CA GLN A 66 -15.48 -32.29 -9.88
C GLN A 66 -14.62 -31.52 -10.88
N LEU A 67 -15.23 -30.66 -11.71
CA LEU A 67 -14.52 -29.88 -12.72
C LEU A 67 -13.44 -29.00 -12.09
N PHE A 68 -13.76 -28.25 -11.04
CA PHE A 68 -12.79 -27.39 -10.36
C PHE A 68 -11.75 -28.19 -9.59
N ALA A 69 -12.12 -29.32 -8.96
CA ALA A 69 -11.16 -30.20 -8.30
C ALA A 69 -10.09 -30.74 -9.28
N GLN A 70 -10.52 -31.14 -10.49
CA GLN A 70 -9.63 -31.69 -11.51
C GLN A 70 -8.81 -30.63 -12.23
N ALA A 71 -9.40 -29.46 -12.52
CA ALA A 71 -8.73 -28.40 -13.27
C ALA A 71 -7.53 -27.79 -12.54
N LYS A 72 -7.43 -27.92 -11.20
CA LYS A 72 -6.26 -27.47 -10.41
C LYS A 72 -4.93 -28.00 -10.94
N GLY A 73 -4.92 -29.23 -11.45
CA GLY A 73 -3.72 -29.86 -12.02
C GLY A 73 -3.30 -29.26 -13.38
N MET A 74 -4.08 -28.33 -13.94
CA MET A 74 -3.83 -27.66 -15.22
C MET A 74 -3.94 -26.14 -15.03
N PRO A 75 -2.85 -25.45 -14.66
CA PRO A 75 -2.90 -24.05 -14.22
C PRO A 75 -3.67 -23.10 -15.15
N GLY A 76 -3.43 -23.20 -16.46
CA GLY A 76 -4.14 -22.38 -17.45
C GLY A 76 -5.65 -22.61 -17.50
N HIS A 77 -6.11 -23.84 -17.25
CA HIS A 77 -7.55 -24.16 -17.23
C HIS A 77 -8.22 -23.61 -15.97
N TYR A 78 -7.54 -23.71 -14.83
CA TYR A 78 -8.12 -23.35 -13.54
C TYR A 78 -8.47 -21.87 -13.44
N SER A 79 -7.50 -20.98 -13.72
CA SER A 79 -7.75 -19.53 -13.69
C SER A 79 -8.77 -19.10 -14.76
N TRP A 80 -8.73 -19.72 -15.94
CA TRP A 80 -9.69 -19.47 -17.00
C TRP A 80 -11.12 -19.88 -16.62
N LEU A 81 -11.31 -21.03 -15.98
CA LEU A 81 -12.61 -21.48 -15.48
C LEU A 81 -13.21 -20.48 -14.49
N HIS A 82 -12.41 -20.03 -13.52
CA HIS A 82 -12.82 -18.99 -12.57
C HIS A 82 -13.26 -17.71 -13.28
N SER A 83 -12.56 -17.30 -14.35
CA SER A 83 -12.93 -16.08 -15.12
C SER A 83 -14.34 -16.14 -15.71
N TRP A 84 -14.79 -17.33 -16.12
CA TRP A 84 -16.10 -17.50 -16.76
C TRP A 84 -17.24 -17.64 -15.77
N ILE A 85 -17.01 -18.27 -14.61
CA ILE A 85 -18.08 -18.54 -13.64
C ILE A 85 -18.17 -17.48 -12.53
N ALA A 86 -17.23 -16.52 -12.47
CA ALA A 86 -17.09 -15.57 -11.36
C ALA A 86 -18.43 -14.98 -10.87
N ARG A 87 -19.32 -14.60 -11.79
CA ARG A 87 -20.61 -13.97 -11.48
C ARG A 87 -21.79 -14.94 -11.39
N ASP A 88 -21.57 -16.21 -11.71
CA ASP A 88 -22.60 -17.23 -11.94
C ASP A 88 -22.45 -18.45 -11.02
N TRP A 89 -21.60 -18.37 -9.99
CA TRP A 89 -21.54 -19.40 -8.95
C TRP A 89 -22.93 -19.70 -8.35
N PRO A 90 -23.36 -20.96 -8.20
CA PRO A 90 -24.64 -21.26 -7.60
C PRO A 90 -24.64 -21.02 -6.08
N GLU A 91 -25.78 -20.55 -5.55
CA GLU A 91 -25.99 -20.39 -4.11
C GLU A 91 -26.10 -21.76 -3.42
N ARG A 92 -25.60 -21.87 -2.18
CA ARG A 92 -25.70 -23.12 -1.42
C ARG A 92 -27.16 -23.51 -1.22
N SER A 93 -27.48 -24.76 -1.54
CA SER A 93 -28.80 -25.36 -1.28
C SER A 93 -28.67 -26.86 -1.09
N GLU A 94 -29.60 -27.47 -0.35
CA GLU A 94 -29.60 -28.92 -0.09
C GLU A 94 -29.63 -29.76 -1.39
N GLY A 95 -30.16 -29.19 -2.48
CA GLY A 95 -30.23 -29.84 -3.79
C GLY A 95 -28.89 -29.97 -4.53
N LEU A 96 -27.83 -29.26 -4.13
CA LEU A 96 -26.55 -29.24 -4.85
C LEU A 96 -25.57 -30.37 -4.45
N GLY A 97 -25.98 -31.27 -3.55
CA GLY A 97 -25.19 -32.45 -3.20
C GLY A 97 -23.80 -32.11 -2.67
N SER A 98 -22.74 -32.60 -3.34
CA SER A 98 -21.34 -32.46 -2.90
C SER A 98 -20.69 -31.12 -3.25
N TYR A 99 -21.45 -30.13 -3.71
CA TYR A 99 -20.93 -28.80 -4.03
C TYR A 99 -20.55 -28.04 -2.76
N ASP A 100 -19.28 -27.64 -2.66
CA ASP A 100 -18.78 -26.83 -1.56
C ASP A 100 -18.02 -25.58 -2.06
N PRO A 101 -18.68 -24.41 -2.08
CA PRO A 101 -18.03 -23.14 -2.38
C PRO A 101 -16.82 -22.85 -1.49
N GLN A 102 -16.81 -23.32 -0.24
CA GLN A 102 -15.73 -23.05 0.70
C GLN A 102 -14.46 -23.80 0.29
N ALA A 103 -14.59 -25.08 -0.08
CA ALA A 103 -13.50 -25.85 -0.64
C ALA A 103 -12.92 -25.18 -1.89
N ILE A 104 -13.77 -24.83 -2.86
CA ILE A 104 -13.34 -24.17 -4.10
C ILE A 104 -12.63 -22.84 -3.83
N TYR A 105 -13.13 -22.03 -2.88
CA TYR A 105 -12.51 -20.78 -2.49
C TYR A 105 -11.14 -20.98 -1.84
N ASN A 106 -11.02 -21.94 -0.90
CA ASN A 106 -9.75 -22.29 -0.26
C ASN A 106 -8.74 -22.81 -1.28
N ASP A 107 -9.20 -23.58 -2.26
CA ASP A 107 -8.38 -24.09 -3.33
C ASP A 107 -7.89 -22.97 -4.27
N ALA A 108 -8.77 -22.01 -4.59
CA ALA A 108 -8.42 -20.82 -5.36
C ALA A 108 -7.36 -19.97 -4.64
N HIS A 109 -7.49 -19.77 -3.32
CA HIS A 109 -6.47 -19.13 -2.49
C HIS A 109 -5.14 -19.88 -2.55
N ALA A 110 -5.13 -21.19 -2.26
CA ALA A 110 -3.92 -21.99 -2.30
C ALA A 110 -3.25 -21.99 -3.68
N PHE A 111 -4.05 -22.02 -4.76
CA PHE A 111 -3.58 -21.90 -6.13
C PHE A 111 -2.94 -20.54 -6.40
N ALA A 112 -3.56 -19.43 -5.97
CA ALA A 112 -3.04 -18.08 -6.14
C ALA A 112 -1.67 -17.89 -5.49
N ILE A 113 -1.48 -18.48 -4.30
CA ILE A 113 -0.20 -18.46 -3.59
C ILE A 113 0.86 -19.33 -4.29
N SER A 114 0.47 -20.50 -4.79
CA SER A 114 1.41 -21.49 -5.35
C SER A 114 1.80 -21.22 -6.80
N TYR A 115 0.89 -20.61 -7.58
CA TYR A 115 1.08 -20.29 -9.00
C TYR A 115 0.71 -18.84 -9.34
N PRO A 116 1.35 -17.82 -8.73
CA PRO A 116 1.02 -16.41 -9.00
C PRO A 116 1.05 -16.03 -10.49
N PRO A 117 2.02 -16.48 -11.31
CA PRO A 117 2.04 -16.16 -12.74
C PRO A 117 0.88 -16.74 -13.56
N GLU A 118 0.25 -17.81 -13.09
CA GLU A 118 -0.90 -18.46 -13.76
C GLU A 118 -2.24 -17.93 -13.21
N SER A 119 -2.18 -17.15 -12.12
CA SER A 119 -3.33 -16.68 -11.36
C SER A 119 -3.85 -15.35 -11.89
N LYS A 120 -4.37 -15.40 -13.12
CA LYS A 120 -4.91 -14.23 -13.82
C LYS A 120 -6.11 -13.59 -13.12
N LYS A 121 -6.47 -12.36 -13.53
CA LYS A 121 -7.55 -11.51 -13.02
C LYS A 121 -8.88 -12.25 -12.77
N GLY A 122 -9.20 -13.24 -13.60
CA GLY A 122 -10.40 -14.06 -13.46
C GLY A 122 -10.51 -14.80 -12.12
N LEU A 123 -9.39 -15.32 -11.61
CA LEU A 123 -9.33 -16.03 -10.32
C LEU A 123 -9.70 -15.10 -9.16
N LEU A 124 -9.03 -13.94 -9.06
CA LEU A 124 -9.28 -12.96 -8.01
C LEU A 124 -10.71 -12.40 -8.10
N THR A 125 -11.19 -12.11 -9.31
CA THR A 125 -12.57 -11.64 -9.53
C THR A 125 -13.58 -12.69 -9.05
N SER A 126 -13.34 -13.97 -9.37
CA SER A 126 -14.18 -15.06 -8.90
C SER A 126 -14.21 -15.15 -7.36
N MET A 127 -13.06 -15.06 -6.71
CA MET A 127 -13.00 -15.10 -5.25
C MET A 127 -13.73 -13.90 -4.62
N ALA A 128 -13.55 -12.69 -5.18
CA ALA A 128 -14.25 -11.49 -4.73
C ALA A 128 -15.78 -11.60 -4.87
N GLU A 129 -16.26 -12.14 -5.99
CA GLU A 129 -17.70 -12.37 -6.19
C GLU A 129 -18.27 -13.43 -5.23
N MET A 130 -17.50 -14.46 -4.87
CA MET A 130 -17.93 -15.44 -3.86
C MET A 130 -18.13 -14.81 -2.47
N LEU A 131 -17.26 -13.88 -2.07
CA LEU A 131 -17.44 -13.10 -0.83
C LEU A 131 -18.64 -12.15 -0.93
N LYS A 132 -18.72 -11.38 -2.03
CA LYS A 132 -19.78 -10.39 -2.25
C LYS A 132 -21.17 -11.01 -2.26
N ARG A 133 -21.29 -12.24 -2.74
CA ARG A 133 -22.55 -13.01 -2.81
C ARG A 133 -22.75 -13.92 -1.60
N GLU A 134 -21.94 -13.76 -0.55
CA GLU A 134 -22.05 -14.49 0.71
C GLU A 134 -22.00 -16.03 0.54
N LEU A 135 -21.33 -16.52 -0.51
CA LEU A 135 -21.13 -17.95 -0.75
C LEU A 135 -20.08 -18.56 0.19
N VAL A 136 -19.21 -17.68 0.70
CA VAL A 136 -18.21 -17.94 1.75
C VAL A 136 -18.29 -16.84 2.81
N PRO A 137 -17.86 -17.10 4.06
CA PRO A 137 -17.94 -16.12 5.15
C PRO A 137 -17.09 -14.88 4.89
N ALA A 138 -17.57 -13.71 5.31
CA ALA A 138 -16.82 -12.45 5.20
C ALA A 138 -15.46 -12.47 5.94
N SER A 139 -15.29 -13.34 6.95
CA SER A 139 -14.02 -13.53 7.65
C SER A 139 -12.89 -14.07 6.75
N ASP A 140 -13.22 -14.61 5.58
CA ASP A 140 -12.25 -15.10 4.60
C ASP A 140 -11.73 -13.99 3.65
N SER A 141 -12.10 -12.73 3.87
CA SER A 141 -11.57 -11.57 3.12
C SER A 141 -10.04 -11.45 3.20
N SER A 142 -9.43 -11.85 4.32
CA SER A 142 -7.97 -11.90 4.49
C SER A 142 -7.30 -12.84 3.49
N LYS A 143 -7.91 -13.98 3.16
CA LYS A 143 -7.41 -14.89 2.13
C LYS A 143 -7.44 -14.24 0.74
N LEU A 144 -8.48 -13.47 0.44
CA LEU A 144 -8.53 -12.72 -0.82
C LEU A 144 -7.42 -11.65 -0.87
N ALA A 145 -7.19 -10.95 0.24
CA ALA A 145 -6.10 -9.98 0.35
C ALA A 145 -4.73 -10.64 0.13
N GLU A 146 -4.48 -11.80 0.74
CA GLU A 146 -3.26 -12.59 0.54
C GLU A 146 -3.09 -13.05 -0.91
N ALA A 147 -4.14 -13.61 -1.51
CA ALA A 147 -4.13 -14.05 -2.90
C ALA A 147 -3.85 -12.86 -3.85
N ALA A 148 -4.49 -11.71 -3.63
CA ALA A 148 -4.27 -10.52 -4.43
C ALA A 148 -2.84 -9.99 -4.29
N CYS A 149 -2.25 -10.01 -3.09
CA CYS A 149 -0.84 -9.65 -2.87
C CYS A 149 0.13 -10.64 -3.55
N ALA A 150 -0.18 -11.94 -3.56
CA ALA A 150 0.64 -12.93 -4.26
C ALA A 150 0.59 -12.69 -5.78
N VAL A 151 -0.61 -12.52 -6.35
CA VAL A 151 -0.78 -12.22 -7.77
C VAL A 151 -0.14 -10.89 -8.14
N TRP A 152 -0.21 -9.87 -7.29
CA TRP A 152 0.50 -8.60 -7.48
C TRP A 152 2.01 -8.80 -7.70
N GLY A 153 2.60 -9.79 -7.02
CA GLY A 153 4.00 -10.20 -7.21
C GLY A 153 4.38 -10.55 -8.65
N ALA A 154 3.43 -11.09 -9.43
CA ALA A 154 3.65 -11.51 -10.82
C ALA A 154 2.97 -10.59 -11.85
N HIS A 155 1.77 -10.09 -11.53
CA HIS A 155 0.89 -9.33 -12.42
C HIS A 155 0.26 -8.13 -11.68
N PRO A 156 1.01 -7.04 -11.42
CA PRO A 156 0.52 -5.88 -10.68
C PRO A 156 -0.80 -5.31 -11.23
N SER A 157 -0.89 -5.13 -12.56
CA SER A 157 -2.07 -4.58 -13.23
C SER A 157 -3.32 -5.47 -13.09
N GLU A 158 -3.15 -6.79 -12.99
CA GLU A 158 -4.27 -7.72 -12.84
C GLU A 158 -4.80 -7.74 -11.39
N ALA A 159 -3.91 -7.70 -10.41
CA ALA A 159 -4.27 -7.67 -8.99
C ALA A 159 -4.86 -6.32 -8.53
N GLN A 160 -4.49 -5.21 -9.19
CA GLN A 160 -4.93 -3.86 -8.83
C GLN A 160 -6.45 -3.74 -8.67
N THR A 161 -7.24 -4.29 -9.60
CA THR A 161 -8.71 -4.18 -9.54
C THR A 161 -9.27 -4.86 -8.28
N CYS A 162 -8.66 -5.99 -7.88
CA CYS A 162 -9.07 -6.73 -6.70
C CYS A 162 -8.71 -5.95 -5.43
N ILE A 163 -7.44 -5.52 -5.28
CA ILE A 163 -6.96 -4.81 -4.08
C ILE A 163 -7.74 -3.52 -3.81
N LYS A 164 -8.15 -2.82 -4.88
CA LYS A 164 -8.96 -1.61 -4.77
C LYS A 164 -10.44 -1.86 -4.50
N GLY A 165 -10.88 -3.12 -4.56
CA GLY A 165 -12.27 -3.50 -4.39
C GLY A 165 -12.75 -3.33 -2.96
N ASP A 166 -14.06 -3.09 -2.81
CA ASP A 166 -14.68 -2.96 -1.50
C ASP A 166 -14.51 -4.26 -0.68
N GLY A 167 -14.14 -4.11 0.59
CA GLY A 167 -14.02 -5.23 1.54
C GLY A 167 -12.65 -5.90 1.60
N ILE A 168 -11.67 -5.49 0.78
CA ILE A 168 -10.26 -5.87 0.98
C ILE A 168 -9.58 -4.86 1.87
N MET A 169 -9.05 -5.34 2.99
CA MET A 169 -8.17 -4.57 3.86
C MET A 169 -6.80 -5.23 3.89
N LEU A 170 -5.78 -4.49 3.47
CA LEU A 170 -4.40 -4.97 3.56
C LEU A 170 -3.85 -4.66 4.94
N SER A 171 -3.09 -5.60 5.50
CA SER A 171 -2.28 -5.31 6.68
C SER A 171 -1.16 -4.32 6.36
N VAL A 172 -0.61 -3.70 7.40
CA VAL A 172 0.58 -2.83 7.32
C VAL A 172 1.72 -3.49 6.54
N ASP A 173 1.99 -4.77 6.81
CA ASP A 173 3.05 -5.53 6.14
C ASP A 173 2.71 -5.81 4.67
N GLN A 174 1.47 -6.16 4.35
CA GLN A 174 1.02 -6.36 2.98
C GLN A 174 1.16 -5.07 2.17
N ALA A 175 0.72 -3.93 2.71
CA ALA A 175 0.82 -2.64 2.05
C ALA A 175 2.27 -2.23 1.73
N ALA A 176 3.19 -2.42 2.68
CA ALA A 176 4.61 -2.17 2.47
C ALA A 176 5.25 -3.13 1.44
N ASN A 177 4.81 -4.39 1.43
CA ASN A 177 5.32 -5.42 0.51
C ASN A 177 4.89 -5.25 -0.94
N LEU A 178 3.88 -4.40 -1.22
CA LEU A 178 3.50 -4.06 -2.59
C LEU A 178 4.64 -3.41 -3.40
N LEU A 179 5.71 -2.94 -2.74
CA LEU A 179 6.91 -2.41 -3.40
C LEU A 179 7.76 -3.47 -4.11
N ASN A 180 7.67 -4.74 -3.72
CA ASN A 180 8.63 -5.77 -4.12
C ASN A 180 8.66 -6.07 -5.63
N PRO A 181 7.51 -6.23 -6.32
CA PRO A 181 7.50 -6.56 -7.74
C PRO A 181 7.53 -5.34 -8.65
N ILE A 182 7.72 -4.14 -8.10
CA ILE A 182 7.66 -2.90 -8.88
C ILE A 182 8.96 -2.72 -9.65
N ASP A 183 8.82 -2.68 -10.97
CA ASP A 183 9.86 -2.19 -11.86
C ASP A 183 9.80 -0.66 -11.86
N TRP A 184 10.78 -0.03 -11.23
CA TRP A 184 10.87 1.43 -11.09
C TRP A 184 11.23 2.14 -12.39
N ASN A 185 11.49 1.40 -13.48
CA ASN A 185 11.63 1.95 -14.83
C ASN A 185 10.36 1.78 -15.68
N ASN A 186 9.31 1.18 -15.11
CA ASN A 186 8.03 0.96 -15.78
C ASN A 186 6.95 1.86 -15.18
N ASP A 187 6.53 2.87 -15.95
CA ASP A 187 5.52 3.84 -15.53
C ASP A 187 4.15 3.19 -15.23
N GLU A 188 3.79 2.09 -15.91
CA GLU A 188 2.54 1.38 -15.63
C GLU A 188 2.57 0.72 -14.25
N HIS A 189 3.71 0.14 -13.85
CA HIS A 189 3.88 -0.45 -12.52
C HIS A 189 3.80 0.64 -11.43
N ILE A 190 4.44 1.78 -11.66
CA ILE A 190 4.42 2.92 -10.72
C ILE A 190 3.01 3.50 -10.60
N ALA A 191 2.29 3.66 -11.73
CA ALA A 191 0.91 4.13 -11.74
C ALA A 191 -0.04 3.14 -11.04
N ALA A 192 0.15 1.84 -11.26
CA ALA A 192 -0.61 0.80 -10.57
C ALA A 192 -0.37 0.86 -9.05
N LEU A 193 0.89 0.94 -8.61
CA LEU A 193 1.26 1.06 -7.18
C LEU A 193 0.60 2.27 -6.55
N THR A 194 0.74 3.44 -7.18
CA THR A 194 0.17 4.70 -6.70
C THR A 194 -1.35 4.57 -6.55
N SER A 195 -2.03 4.04 -7.56
CA SER A 195 -3.48 3.88 -7.52
C SER A 195 -3.95 2.86 -6.46
N VAL A 196 -3.20 1.79 -6.22
CA VAL A 196 -3.51 0.83 -5.15
C VAL A 196 -3.32 1.51 -3.80
N TRP A 197 -2.20 2.17 -3.58
CA TRP A 197 -1.89 2.81 -2.31
C TRP A 197 -2.83 3.95 -1.94
N VAL A 198 -3.39 4.69 -2.90
CA VAL A 198 -4.51 5.62 -2.61
C VAL A 198 -5.68 4.89 -1.94
N SER A 199 -6.06 3.73 -2.47
CA SER A 199 -7.20 2.98 -1.95
C SER A 199 -6.88 2.34 -0.59
N VAL A 200 -5.68 1.77 -0.45
CA VAL A 200 -5.20 1.18 0.80
C VAL A 200 -5.06 2.23 1.90
N ALA A 201 -4.47 3.39 1.62
CA ALA A 201 -4.32 4.47 2.60
C ALA A 201 -5.69 4.96 3.09
N ASN A 202 -6.71 5.05 2.22
CA ASN A 202 -8.07 5.41 2.61
C ASN A 202 -8.73 4.40 3.56
N GLY A 203 -8.39 3.11 3.44
CA GLY A 203 -8.88 2.05 4.33
C GLY A 203 -8.13 1.93 5.66
N MET A 204 -6.95 2.52 5.77
CA MET A 204 -6.11 2.46 6.98
C MET A 204 -6.34 3.64 7.92
N ASP A 205 -6.22 3.40 9.22
CA ASP A 205 -6.18 4.46 10.22
C ASP A 205 -4.80 5.17 10.27
N ASP A 206 -4.72 6.25 11.06
CA ASP A 206 -3.50 7.05 11.15
C ASP A 206 -2.31 6.29 11.78
N GLN A 207 -2.56 5.33 12.66
CA GLN A 207 -1.50 4.50 13.23
C GLN A 207 -0.98 3.51 12.18
N GLU A 208 -1.85 2.81 11.47
CA GLU A 208 -1.50 1.88 10.40
C GLU A 208 -0.74 2.58 9.28
N ARG A 209 -1.15 3.80 8.90
CA ARG A 209 -0.42 4.61 7.91
C ARG A 209 1.00 4.95 8.34
N ARG A 210 1.20 5.29 9.62
CA ARG A 210 2.53 5.55 10.19
C ARG A 210 3.36 4.29 10.31
N GLU A 211 2.77 3.17 10.73
CA GLU A 211 3.47 1.89 10.81
C GLU A 211 3.90 1.40 9.42
N THR A 212 3.09 1.64 8.39
CA THR A 212 3.44 1.33 7.00
C THR A 212 4.68 2.10 6.56
N VAL A 213 4.82 3.39 6.94
CA VAL A 213 6.05 4.16 6.69
C VAL A 213 7.26 3.52 7.36
N LEU A 214 7.11 3.07 8.62
CA LEU A 214 8.19 2.42 9.34
C LEU A 214 8.60 1.09 8.69
N ARG A 215 7.63 0.30 8.20
CA ARG A 215 7.91 -0.92 7.42
C ARG A 215 8.61 -0.59 6.10
N ILE A 216 8.16 0.43 5.36
CA ILE A 216 8.83 0.89 4.13
C ILE A 216 10.27 1.32 4.42
N LEU A 217 10.51 2.08 5.50
CA LEU A 217 11.86 2.50 5.88
C LEU A 217 12.77 1.31 6.19
N ALA A 218 12.28 0.35 6.99
CA ALA A 218 13.01 -0.84 7.40
C ALA A 218 13.40 -1.75 6.22
N ARG A 219 12.68 -1.68 5.09
CA ARG A 219 13.03 -2.40 3.85
C ARG A 219 14.22 -1.78 3.11
N GLY A 220 14.62 -0.56 3.47
CA GLY A 220 15.63 0.21 2.76
C GLY A 220 15.05 1.03 1.60
N PRO A 221 15.91 1.66 0.79
CA PRO A 221 15.49 2.44 -0.36
C PRO A 221 14.78 1.59 -1.42
N SER A 222 13.74 2.16 -2.06
CA SER A 222 13.00 1.55 -3.17
C SER A 222 12.78 2.60 -4.26
N GLY A 223 13.37 2.39 -5.44
CA GLY A 223 13.38 3.35 -6.54
C GLY A 223 14.53 3.13 -7.51
N THR A 224 14.73 4.07 -8.43
CA THR A 224 15.91 4.11 -9.31
C THR A 224 17.12 4.65 -8.57
N THR A 225 18.31 4.53 -9.17
CA THR A 225 19.55 5.10 -8.63
C THR A 225 19.45 6.63 -8.44
N GLU A 226 18.75 7.36 -9.32
CA GLU A 226 18.56 8.81 -9.15
C GLU A 226 17.48 9.15 -8.12
N LYS A 227 16.51 8.26 -7.90
CA LYS A 227 15.37 8.48 -7.00
C LYS A 227 15.18 7.28 -6.05
N PRO A 228 16.14 7.01 -5.14
CA PRO A 228 16.18 5.78 -4.36
C PRO A 228 15.05 5.66 -3.32
N ASP A 229 14.35 6.74 -2.99
CA ASP A 229 13.21 6.74 -2.07
C ASP A 229 11.86 6.98 -2.78
N SER A 230 11.73 6.52 -4.03
CA SER A 230 10.48 6.67 -4.79
C SER A 230 9.29 5.99 -4.11
N GLY A 231 9.47 4.80 -3.53
CA GLY A 231 8.40 4.12 -2.79
C GLY A 231 7.93 4.90 -1.56
N LEU A 232 8.87 5.36 -0.73
CA LEU A 232 8.54 6.21 0.42
C LEU A 232 7.86 7.51 -0.03
N ARG A 233 8.34 8.12 -1.12
CA ARG A 233 7.75 9.33 -1.67
C ARG A 233 6.29 9.12 -2.07
N ILE A 234 5.99 8.08 -2.85
CA ILE A 234 4.62 7.80 -3.31
C ILE A 234 3.70 7.53 -2.11
N TRP A 235 4.14 6.72 -1.13
CA TRP A 235 3.32 6.43 0.06
C TRP A 235 2.93 7.71 0.83
N LEU A 236 3.86 8.67 0.96
CA LEU A 236 3.57 9.95 1.59
C LEU A 236 2.66 10.83 0.72
N GLU A 237 2.84 10.82 -0.61
CA GLU A 237 2.03 11.62 -1.55
C GLU A 237 0.56 11.19 -1.61
N VAL A 238 0.27 9.90 -1.47
CA VAL A 238 -1.13 9.40 -1.52
C VAL A 238 -1.94 9.72 -0.26
N GLN A 239 -1.31 10.29 0.78
CA GLN A 239 -2.02 10.68 2.00
C GLN A 239 -2.84 11.96 1.78
N PRO A 240 -3.95 12.16 2.52
CA PRO A 240 -4.80 13.34 2.35
C PRO A 240 -4.08 14.69 2.46
N ASP A 241 -3.03 14.76 3.29
CA ASP A 241 -2.23 15.96 3.55
C ASP A 241 -0.82 15.88 2.96
N SER A 242 -0.62 15.01 1.96
CA SER A 242 0.67 14.72 1.35
C SER A 242 1.74 14.26 2.35
N GLY A 243 1.31 13.65 3.47
CA GLY A 243 2.17 13.04 4.47
C GLY A 243 2.64 14.00 5.57
N LYS A 244 2.09 15.21 5.64
CA LYS A 244 2.50 16.24 6.62
C LYS A 244 2.33 15.75 8.06
N ALA A 245 1.18 15.17 8.42
CA ALA A 245 0.87 14.67 9.75
C ALA A 245 1.77 13.49 10.13
N ILE A 246 2.02 12.58 9.18
CA ILE A 246 2.94 11.46 9.35
C ILE A 246 4.34 11.97 9.67
N LEU A 247 4.86 12.91 8.86
CA LEU A 247 6.21 13.45 9.06
C LEU A 247 6.32 14.24 10.35
N THR A 248 5.30 15.02 10.70
CA THR A 248 5.22 15.77 11.98
C THR A 248 5.25 14.82 13.18
N ALA A 249 4.65 13.64 13.06
CA ALA A 249 4.62 12.64 14.12
C ALA A 249 5.92 11.81 14.20
N LEU A 250 6.52 11.44 13.06
CA LEU A 250 7.66 10.52 13.01
C LEU A 250 9.02 11.22 13.11
N LEU A 251 9.20 12.40 12.51
CA LEU A 251 10.48 13.12 12.53
C LEU A 251 10.99 13.48 13.92
N PRO A 252 10.14 13.85 14.92
CA PRO A 252 10.59 14.10 16.28
C PRO A 252 10.43 12.86 17.19
N LYS A 253 10.08 11.69 16.65
CA LYS A 253 9.83 10.48 17.46
C LYS A 253 11.14 9.92 18.03
N ASP A 254 11.17 9.66 19.33
CA ASP A 254 12.28 8.96 19.98
C ASP A 254 12.42 7.51 19.48
N GLY A 255 13.66 7.02 19.42
CA GLY A 255 13.96 5.63 19.05
C GLY A 255 13.85 5.30 17.55
N LEU A 256 13.52 6.28 16.69
CA LEU A 256 13.67 6.11 15.24
C LEU A 256 15.16 6.20 14.87
N ASP A 257 15.63 5.18 14.14
CA ASP A 257 16.98 5.12 13.57
C ASP A 257 17.33 6.39 12.78
N ASP A 258 18.56 6.89 12.94
CA ASP A 258 18.98 8.16 12.35
C ASP A 258 18.97 8.11 10.81
N SER A 259 19.35 6.98 10.20
CA SER A 259 19.30 6.84 8.75
C SER A 259 17.87 6.88 8.21
N HIS A 260 16.92 6.28 8.95
CA HIS A 260 15.50 6.36 8.64
C HIS A 260 14.96 7.79 8.78
N ARG A 261 15.34 8.48 9.86
CA ARG A 261 14.95 9.87 10.11
C ARG A 261 15.51 10.82 9.05
N ALA A 262 16.75 10.63 8.62
CA ALA A 262 17.37 11.40 7.55
C ALA A 262 16.65 11.20 6.20
N ARG A 263 16.20 9.97 5.89
CA ARG A 263 15.36 9.68 4.71
C ARG A 263 14.01 10.39 4.78
N LEU A 264 13.33 10.38 5.95
CA LEU A 264 12.10 11.15 6.15
C LEU A 264 12.32 12.65 6.03
N TRP A 265 13.46 13.17 6.53
CA TRP A 265 13.80 14.57 6.43
C TRP A 265 13.91 15.02 4.97
N LYS A 266 14.59 14.24 4.12
CA LYS A 266 14.64 14.51 2.68
C LYS A 266 13.25 14.60 2.05
N GLN A 267 12.30 13.78 2.50
CA GLN A 267 10.91 13.85 2.02
C GLN A 267 10.20 15.14 2.44
N ALA A 268 10.51 15.67 3.63
CA ALA A 268 10.00 16.96 4.08
C ALA A 268 10.56 18.13 3.26
N VAL A 269 11.86 18.11 2.96
CA VAL A 269 12.52 19.14 2.16
C VAL A 269 12.01 19.14 0.71
N ILE A 270 11.79 17.96 0.11
CA ILE A 270 11.18 17.85 -1.23
C ILE A 270 9.78 18.50 -1.27
N ARG A 271 9.05 18.49 -0.15
CA ARG A 271 7.68 19.02 -0.02
C ARG A 271 7.62 20.38 0.66
N LYS A 272 8.74 21.10 0.73
CA LYS A 272 8.86 22.36 1.50
C LYS A 272 7.79 23.40 1.15
N ASP A 273 7.44 23.51 -0.13
CA ASP A 273 6.45 24.47 -0.62
C ASP A 273 5.01 24.09 -0.22
N THR A 274 4.74 22.80 -0.03
CA THR A 274 3.45 22.28 0.42
C THR A 274 3.27 22.43 1.93
N PHE A 275 4.31 22.21 2.72
CA PHE A 275 4.20 22.16 4.19
C PHE A 275 4.19 23.53 4.87
N GLN A 276 4.69 24.56 4.18
CA GLN A 276 4.77 25.95 4.66
C GLN A 276 5.63 26.11 5.92
N ALA A 277 5.80 27.35 6.38
CA ALA A 277 6.74 27.73 7.44
C ALA A 277 6.48 26.97 8.76
N ASP A 278 5.22 26.89 9.19
CA ASP A 278 4.82 26.34 10.49
C ASP A 278 5.32 24.92 10.73
N PHE A 279 5.39 24.10 9.67
CA PHE A 279 5.93 22.75 9.77
C PHE A 279 7.39 22.76 10.22
N PHE A 280 8.22 23.57 9.58
CA PHE A 280 9.66 23.62 9.89
C PHE A 280 9.92 24.31 11.23
N VAL A 281 9.14 25.35 11.54
CA VAL A 281 9.17 26.04 12.84
C VAL A 281 8.86 25.07 13.99
N ASP A 282 7.92 24.13 13.81
CA ASP A 282 7.60 23.13 14.82
C ASP A 282 8.61 21.97 14.87
N VAL A 283 8.91 21.37 13.72
CA VAL A 283 9.59 20.08 13.65
C VAL A 283 11.10 20.20 13.88
N VAL A 284 11.77 21.22 13.30
CA VAL A 284 13.24 21.33 13.35
C VAL A 284 13.77 21.42 14.78
N PRO A 285 13.25 22.28 15.68
CA PRO A 285 13.70 22.34 17.07
C PRO A 285 13.52 21.01 17.82
N ARG A 286 12.48 20.25 17.49
CA ARG A 286 12.19 18.95 18.12
C ARG A 286 13.11 17.85 17.62
N ILE A 287 13.64 17.95 16.40
CA ILE A 287 14.62 17.00 15.87
C ILE A 287 15.97 17.20 16.56
N VAL A 288 16.47 18.44 16.66
CA VAL A 288 17.87 18.72 17.03
C VAL A 288 18.23 18.38 18.49
N VAL A 289 17.23 18.15 19.34
CA VAL A 289 17.43 17.76 20.75
C VAL A 289 17.52 16.25 20.96
N LEU A 290 17.27 15.46 19.92
CA LEU A 290 17.25 14.00 19.99
C LEU A 290 18.66 13.41 20.12
N LEU A 291 18.73 12.19 20.64
CA LEU A 291 19.97 11.43 20.78
C LEU A 291 20.39 10.79 19.47
N SER A 292 21.70 10.73 19.21
CA SER A 292 22.30 9.98 18.10
C SER A 292 21.74 10.33 16.71
N ILE A 293 21.60 11.63 16.43
CA ILE A 293 21.00 12.16 15.20
C ILE A 293 22.00 12.80 14.22
N ASP A 294 23.27 12.42 14.27
CA ASP A 294 24.33 13.16 13.56
C ASP A 294 24.07 13.29 12.05
N GLN A 295 23.50 12.26 11.40
CA GLN A 295 23.15 12.30 9.98
C GLN A 295 21.94 13.18 9.71
N THR A 296 20.88 13.05 10.52
CA THR A 296 19.68 13.90 10.35
C THR A 296 20.01 15.36 10.64
N ALA A 297 20.75 15.65 11.71
CA ALA A 297 21.15 17.00 12.05
C ALA A 297 22.04 17.59 10.94
N ALA A 298 22.98 16.82 10.39
CA ALA A 298 23.75 17.26 9.24
C ALA A 298 22.83 17.66 8.08
N ALA A 299 21.89 16.79 7.68
CA ALA A 299 20.95 17.08 6.61
C ALA A 299 20.07 18.31 6.88
N VAL A 300 19.52 18.46 8.09
CA VAL A 300 18.70 19.61 8.48
C VAL A 300 19.43 20.93 8.27
N PHE A 301 20.68 21.01 8.74
CA PHE A 301 21.46 22.23 8.64
C PHE A 301 22.12 22.43 7.27
N ASP A 302 22.38 21.36 6.53
CA ASP A 302 22.85 21.47 5.13
C ASP A 302 21.71 21.99 4.23
N ASP A 303 20.46 21.62 4.51
CA ASP A 303 19.25 22.08 3.83
C ASP A 303 18.72 23.45 4.34
N HIS A 304 19.49 24.19 5.14
CA HIS A 304 19.07 25.47 5.74
C HIS A 304 18.56 26.49 4.72
N GLN A 305 19.12 26.52 3.51
CA GLN A 305 18.66 27.42 2.45
C GLN A 305 17.23 27.05 2.02
N ALA A 306 16.96 25.76 1.84
CA ALA A 306 15.64 25.28 1.46
C ALA A 306 14.59 25.64 2.51
N ILE A 307 14.91 25.48 3.80
CA ILE A 307 14.04 25.91 4.90
C ILE A 307 13.84 27.43 4.86
N SER A 308 14.92 28.20 4.71
CA SER A 308 14.88 29.67 4.72
C SER A 308 14.06 30.27 3.56
N ASP A 309 13.98 29.58 2.42
CA ASP A 309 13.14 29.97 1.29
C ASP A 309 11.64 29.93 1.63
N VAL A 310 11.24 29.01 2.53
CA VAL A 310 9.84 28.88 2.99
C VAL A 310 9.53 29.90 4.09
N LEU A 311 10.52 30.29 4.90
CA LEU A 311 10.42 31.33 5.93
C LEU A 311 10.44 32.73 5.33
N LYS A 312 9.37 33.10 4.62
CA LYS A 312 9.28 34.36 3.86
C LYS A 312 9.17 35.61 4.74
N THR A 313 8.70 35.46 5.98
CA THR A 313 8.45 36.61 6.89
C THR A 313 9.53 36.71 7.96
N LYS A 314 9.80 37.95 8.42
CA LYS A 314 10.68 38.18 9.57
C LYS A 314 10.18 37.45 10.82
N ASP A 315 8.86 37.39 11.00
CA ASP A 315 8.24 36.73 12.15
C ASP A 315 8.50 35.23 12.14
N SER A 316 8.29 34.53 11.00
CA SER A 316 8.58 33.10 10.88
C SER A 316 10.07 32.77 11.10
N ARG A 317 10.99 33.65 10.67
CA ARG A 317 12.43 33.49 10.90
C ARG A 317 12.79 33.69 12.37
N ALA A 318 12.21 34.70 13.01
CA ALA A 318 12.39 34.95 14.42
C ALA A 318 11.80 33.82 15.27
N GLU A 319 10.64 33.29 14.91
CA GLU A 319 10.01 32.18 15.63
C GLU A 319 10.85 30.90 15.55
N LEU A 320 11.35 30.53 14.36
CA LEU A 320 12.26 29.38 14.26
C LEU A 320 13.54 29.61 15.07
N ALA A 321 14.13 30.80 15.00
CA ALA A 321 15.34 31.13 15.75
C ALA A 321 15.09 31.06 17.27
N ASP A 322 13.98 31.62 17.77
CA ASP A 322 13.61 31.57 19.17
C ASP A 322 13.44 30.12 19.66
N ARG A 323 12.73 29.27 18.89
CA ARG A 323 12.53 27.85 19.24
C ARG A 323 13.83 27.03 19.17
N LEU A 324 14.67 27.30 18.18
CA LEU A 324 16.00 26.68 18.06
C LEU A 324 16.91 27.07 19.22
N MET A 325 16.92 28.35 19.61
CA MET A 325 17.67 28.80 20.78
C MET A 325 17.11 28.21 22.07
N ALA A 326 15.80 28.02 22.19
CA ALA A 326 15.22 27.30 23.33
C ALA A 326 15.65 25.82 23.37
N ALA A 327 15.84 25.19 22.21
CA ALA A 327 16.35 23.82 22.07
C ALA A 327 17.88 23.68 22.26
N PHE A 328 18.63 24.78 22.16
CA PHE A 328 20.10 24.79 22.22
C PHE A 328 20.69 24.12 23.48
N PRO A 329 20.18 24.36 24.72
CA PRO A 329 20.73 23.74 25.91
C PRO A 329 20.60 22.21 25.88
N ASP A 330 19.51 21.71 25.30
CA ASP A 330 19.15 20.28 25.29
C ASP A 330 19.81 19.48 24.16
N ALA A 331 20.39 20.16 23.17
CA ALA A 331 21.09 19.54 22.06
C ALA A 331 22.29 18.70 22.56
N LYS A 332 22.39 17.46 22.06
CA LYS A 332 23.22 16.41 22.66
C LYS A 332 24.71 16.48 22.30
N THR A 333 25.07 17.23 21.27
CA THR A 333 26.47 17.37 20.83
C THR A 333 26.84 18.83 20.60
N MET A 334 28.11 19.16 20.85
CA MET A 334 28.64 20.51 20.59
C MET A 334 28.55 20.89 19.11
N THR A 335 28.65 19.90 18.20
CA THR A 335 28.47 20.10 16.77
C THR A 335 27.06 20.60 16.45
N VAL A 336 26.03 19.96 17.01
CA VAL A 336 24.64 20.39 16.81
C VAL A 336 24.41 21.76 17.43
N LYS A 337 24.91 22.01 18.64
CA LYS A 337 24.85 23.35 19.29
C LYS A 337 25.49 24.43 18.42
N GLY A 338 26.67 24.19 17.86
CA GLY A 338 27.33 25.09 16.92
C GLY A 338 26.46 25.39 15.69
N ARG A 339 25.89 24.35 15.06
CA ARG A 339 25.01 24.52 13.90
C ARG A 339 23.70 25.27 14.24
N ILE A 340 23.14 25.06 15.43
CA ILE A 340 22.00 25.85 15.94
C ILE A 340 22.36 27.33 16.02
N ALA A 341 23.47 27.66 16.69
CA ALA A 341 23.92 29.04 16.88
C ALA A 341 24.21 29.72 15.54
N GLU A 342 24.91 29.02 14.64
CA GLU A 342 25.18 29.50 13.29
C GLU A 342 23.88 29.80 12.53
N TYR A 343 22.93 28.87 12.54
CA TYR A 343 21.69 29.04 11.78
C TYR A 343 20.82 30.17 12.36
N CYS A 344 20.72 30.27 13.67
CA CYS A 344 20.01 31.37 14.33
C CYS A 344 20.62 32.74 14.00
N SER A 345 21.96 32.84 13.96
CA SER A 345 22.68 34.04 13.53
C SER A 345 22.37 34.39 12.06
N ARG A 346 22.24 33.40 11.17
CA ARG A 346 21.81 33.63 9.77
C ARG A 346 20.35 34.09 9.66
N LEU A 347 19.46 33.56 10.50
CA LEU A 347 18.02 33.87 10.44
C LEU A 347 17.70 35.30 10.91
N VAL A 348 18.26 35.72 12.05
CA VAL A 348 17.92 36.99 12.71
C VAL A 348 19.11 37.75 13.31
N GLY A 349 20.34 37.32 13.03
CA GLY A 349 21.55 37.91 13.59
C GLY A 349 21.60 37.81 15.10
N GLN A 350 22.14 38.84 15.74
CA GLN A 350 22.24 38.96 17.20
C GLN A 350 20.87 38.96 17.90
N GLY A 351 19.78 39.24 17.16
CA GLY A 351 18.41 39.22 17.71
C GLY A 351 18.01 37.88 18.32
N ALA A 352 18.62 36.77 17.91
CA ALA A 352 18.35 35.43 18.44
C ALA A 352 18.62 35.32 19.96
N LEU A 353 19.55 36.11 20.49
CA LEU A 353 19.92 36.04 21.91
C LEU A 353 18.95 36.81 22.84
N LYS A 354 18.09 37.67 22.29
CA LYS A 354 17.20 38.55 23.09
C LYS A 354 16.32 37.76 24.04
N ARG A 355 15.73 36.69 23.52
CA ARG A 355 14.77 35.80 24.23
C ARG A 355 15.43 34.53 24.78
N PHE A 356 16.71 34.31 24.50
CA PHE A 356 17.45 33.18 25.03
C PHE A 356 17.82 33.42 26.50
N MET A 357 17.11 32.76 27.41
CA MET A 357 17.28 32.88 28.86
C MET A 357 17.45 31.48 29.47
N PRO A 358 18.61 30.82 29.26
CA PRO A 358 18.87 29.52 29.87
C PRO A 358 19.04 29.68 31.39
N ASP A 359 18.65 28.66 32.15
CA ASP A 359 18.85 28.64 33.61
C ASP A 359 20.34 28.49 33.96
N GLU A 360 21.05 27.65 33.21
CA GLU A 360 22.49 27.40 33.35
C GLU A 360 23.16 27.37 31.97
N LEU A 361 24.43 27.74 31.93
CA LEU A 361 25.22 27.74 30.70
C LEU A 361 26.63 27.21 30.98
N SER A 362 27.06 26.18 30.24
CA SER A 362 28.43 25.70 30.33
C SER A 362 29.41 26.66 29.65
N GLU A 363 30.70 26.57 29.99
CA GLU A 363 31.72 27.40 29.35
C GLU A 363 31.84 27.12 27.84
N ASP A 364 31.71 25.86 27.44
CA ASP A 364 31.74 25.47 26.03
C ASP A 364 30.51 25.99 25.28
N ASP A 365 29.33 25.94 25.90
CA ASP A 365 28.12 26.54 25.32
C ASP A 365 28.29 28.04 25.11
N PHE A 366 28.85 28.74 26.10
CA PHE A 366 29.13 30.18 25.99
C PHE A 366 30.13 30.46 24.86
N ARG A 367 31.21 29.68 24.73
CA ARG A 367 32.19 29.83 23.64
C ARG A 367 31.56 29.65 22.27
N ILE A 368 30.64 28.69 22.12
CA ILE A 368 29.86 28.51 20.88
C ILE A 368 29.08 29.80 20.57
N LEU A 369 28.31 30.32 21.53
CA LEU A 369 27.51 31.53 21.34
C LEU A 369 28.39 32.76 21.04
N GLU A 370 29.50 32.93 21.74
CA GLU A 370 30.43 34.04 21.52
C GLU A 370 31.03 34.01 20.10
N SER A 371 31.31 32.82 19.57
CA SER A 371 31.89 32.68 18.24
C SER A 371 30.93 33.10 17.12
N HIS A 372 29.62 32.86 17.27
CA HIS A 372 28.60 33.15 16.26
C HIS A 372 27.87 34.49 16.43
N PHE A 373 27.88 35.08 17.65
CA PHE A 373 27.15 36.30 17.98
C PHE A 373 28.05 37.43 18.48
N ARG A 374 29.33 37.43 18.10
CA ARG A 374 30.33 38.40 18.56
C ARG A 374 29.78 39.84 18.60
N GLY A 375 29.96 40.49 19.75
CA GLY A 375 29.53 41.88 19.98
C GLY A 375 28.06 42.06 20.39
N ALA A 376 27.27 40.99 20.51
CA ALA A 376 25.92 41.07 21.05
C ALA A 376 25.96 41.46 22.54
N PHE A 377 25.13 42.43 22.94
CA PHE A 377 25.04 42.88 24.34
C PHE A 377 24.60 41.75 25.27
N GLU A 378 23.72 40.87 24.78
CA GLU A 378 23.20 39.72 25.49
C GLU A 378 24.30 38.73 25.92
N LEU A 379 25.45 38.70 25.25
CA LEU A 379 26.59 37.88 25.69
C LEU A 379 27.15 38.33 27.05
N LEU A 380 27.08 39.63 27.37
CA LEU A 380 27.50 40.12 28.70
C LEU A 380 26.60 39.56 29.81
N ARG A 381 25.29 39.49 29.53
CA ARG A 381 24.30 38.88 30.42
C ARG A 381 24.53 37.37 30.56
N LEU A 382 24.77 36.67 29.45
CA LEU A 382 24.99 35.22 29.49
C LEU A 382 26.29 34.84 30.20
N LYS A 383 27.32 35.70 30.12
CA LYS A 383 28.60 35.49 30.82
C LYS A 383 28.44 35.43 32.34
N SER A 384 27.45 36.12 32.93
CA SER A 384 27.20 36.06 34.38
C SER A 384 26.54 34.75 34.83
N LEU A 385 26.08 33.91 33.91
CA LEU A 385 25.51 32.58 34.19
C LEU A 385 26.57 31.48 34.23
N LEU A 386 27.82 31.80 33.88
CA LEU A 386 28.91 30.84 33.96
C LEU A 386 29.22 30.50 35.43
N PRO A 387 29.48 29.22 35.76
CA PRO A 387 29.95 28.85 37.09
C PRO A 387 31.16 29.69 37.48
N ALA A 388 31.18 30.22 38.72
CA ALA A 388 32.34 30.93 39.22
C ALA A 388 33.56 30.01 39.10
N ALA A 389 34.62 30.47 38.42
CA ALA A 389 35.82 29.68 38.20
C ALA A 389 36.33 29.12 39.52
N THR A 390 36.17 27.82 39.72
CA THR A 390 36.77 27.08 40.83
C THR A 390 38.29 27.16 40.63
N LYS A 391 38.92 28.03 41.41
CA LYS A 391 40.38 28.21 41.44
C LYS A 391 41.09 26.96 41.93
#